data_AF-A0A0E3PIM3-F1
#
_entry.id   AF-A0A0E3PIM3-F1
#
_cell.length_a   1.000
_cell.length_b   1.000
_cell.length_c   1.000
_cell.angle_alpha   90.00
_cell.angle_beta   90.00
_cell.angle_gamma   90.00
#
_symmetry.space_group_name_H-M   'P 1'
#
loop_
_entity.id
_entity.type
_entity.pdbx_description
1 polymer ?
#
loop_
_entity_poly.entity_id
_entity_poly.type
_entity_poly.pdbx_seq_one_letter_code
_entity_poly.pdbx_strand_id
1 'polypeptide(L)'
;MTDDSKLRGDGELTNDDITSEVVHYLDENGASVAGVAGFDSLDSNPYPDLQKAVVYGVALDPEFLRELIDWPDSGYSAECTRANGKLRELGTKLVSYLEERGFEAVSLGPTTENFDREKLAVDFPHKTAATRMGLGWIGKCDLLVTETFGSALRLNTVFTNAPLISGTPVERSFCGEYTKNFKKVA
;
A
#
# COMPACT_ATOMS: atom_id res chain seq x y z
N MET A 1 -21.00 25.94 47.73
CA MET A 1 -22.01 26.38 46.73
C MET A 1 -21.22 26.76 45.49
N THR A 2 -21.28 25.90 44.47
CA THR A 2 -20.85 26.04 43.05
C THR A 2 -19.38 26.47 42.80
N ASP A 3 -18.58 25.81 41.97
CA ASP A 3 -18.89 24.94 40.85
C ASP A 3 -17.70 24.04 40.51
N ASP A 4 -18.00 22.75 40.39
CA ASP A 4 -17.16 21.71 39.80
C ASP A 4 -17.22 21.86 38.27
N SER A 5 -16.08 21.91 37.60
CA SER A 5 -15.86 21.31 36.26
C SER A 5 -14.66 21.92 35.57
N LYS A 6 -13.46 21.62 36.09
CA LYS A 6 -12.28 21.63 35.22
C LYS A 6 -12.33 20.34 34.39
N LEU A 7 -13.12 20.37 33.31
CA LEU A 7 -13.21 19.32 32.30
C LEU A 7 -11.80 19.05 31.76
N ARG A 8 -11.20 17.94 32.19
CA ARG A 8 -10.15 17.26 31.45
C ARG A 8 -10.82 16.72 30.19
N GLY A 9 -10.59 17.37 29.05
CA GLY A 9 -10.88 16.76 27.77
C GLY A 9 -9.86 15.66 27.54
N ASP A 10 -10.26 14.41 27.76
CA ASP A 10 -9.52 13.26 27.25
C ASP A 10 -9.68 13.31 25.72
N GLY A 11 -8.70 13.92 25.04
CA GLY A 11 -8.73 14.14 23.60
C GLY A 11 -8.59 12.82 22.86
N GLU A 12 -9.71 12.13 22.64
CA GLU A 12 -9.78 10.95 21.79
C GLU A 12 -9.36 11.34 20.36
N LEU A 13 -8.35 10.64 19.82
CA LEU A 13 -7.86 10.88 18.47
C LEU A 13 -8.99 10.60 17.46
N THR A 14 -9.19 11.52 16.51
CA THR A 14 -10.17 11.30 15.44
C THR A 14 -9.66 10.27 14.44
N ASN A 15 -10.56 9.69 13.64
CA ASN A 15 -10.18 8.78 12.55
C ASN A 15 -9.20 9.43 11.57
N ASP A 16 -9.33 10.74 11.32
CA ASP A 16 -8.40 11.51 10.48
C ASP A 16 -7.00 11.61 11.12
N ASP A 17 -6.93 11.83 12.44
CA ASP A 17 -5.67 11.89 13.18
C ASP A 17 -4.94 10.54 13.11
N ILE A 18 -5.67 9.43 13.37
CA ILE A 18 -5.10 8.08 13.33
C ILE A 18 -4.61 7.75 11.91
N THR A 19 -5.40 8.12 10.89
CA THR A 19 -5.02 7.90 9.48
C THR A 19 -3.75 8.66 9.12
N SER A 20 -3.68 9.93 9.53
CA SER A 20 -2.52 10.78 9.28
C SER A 20 -1.28 10.26 10.00
N GLU A 21 -1.41 9.80 11.25
CA GLU A 21 -0.31 9.21 12.03
C GLU A 21 0.23 7.94 11.35
N VAL A 22 -0.64 7.05 10.86
CA VAL A 22 -0.23 5.82 10.16
C VAL A 22 0.48 6.12 8.84
N VAL A 23 -0.05 7.05 8.03
CA VAL A 23 0.57 7.43 6.76
C VAL A 23 1.91 8.11 6.99
N HIS A 24 1.99 9.02 7.96
CA HIS A 24 3.22 9.70 8.36
C HIS A 24 4.27 8.70 8.87
N TYR A 25 3.87 7.75 9.72
CA TYR A 25 4.76 6.71 10.21
C TYR A 25 5.41 5.91 9.07
N LEU A 26 4.63 5.54 8.05
CA LEU A 26 5.15 4.82 6.88
C LEU A 26 6.11 5.68 6.05
N ASP A 27 5.78 6.95 5.84
CA ASP A 27 6.64 7.91 5.12
C ASP A 27 8.00 8.09 5.83
N GLU A 28 7.98 8.40 7.13
CA GLU A 28 9.20 8.55 7.94
C GLU A 28 10.06 7.28 7.98
N ASN A 29 9.44 6.10 7.88
CA ASN A 29 10.14 4.83 7.86
C ASN A 29 10.55 4.37 6.44
N GLY A 30 10.32 5.18 5.41
CA GLY A 30 10.86 4.98 4.06
C GLY A 30 9.92 4.30 3.06
N ALA A 31 8.61 4.37 3.26
CA ALA A 31 7.65 4.12 2.18
C ALA A 31 7.74 5.27 1.15
N SER A 32 7.69 4.95 -0.14
CA SER A 32 7.63 5.96 -1.20
C SER A 32 6.21 6.50 -1.44
N VAL A 33 5.21 5.74 -1.01
CA VAL A 33 3.80 6.10 -1.04
C VAL A 33 3.04 5.27 -0.03
N ALA A 34 2.00 5.84 0.58
CA ALA A 34 1.11 5.15 1.49
C ALA A 34 -0.32 5.74 1.42
N GLY A 35 -1.31 4.94 1.78
CA GLY A 35 -2.68 5.38 1.98
C GLY A 35 -3.60 4.22 2.32
N VAL A 36 -4.90 4.47 2.35
CA VAL A 36 -5.89 3.55 2.91
C VAL A 36 -6.94 3.20 1.88
N ALA A 37 -7.20 1.90 1.71
CA ALA A 37 -8.30 1.35 0.93
C ALA A 37 -9.45 0.94 1.85
N GLY A 38 -10.68 1.21 1.40
CA GLY A 38 -11.91 0.71 2.03
C GLY A 38 -12.48 -0.48 1.28
N PHE A 39 -12.96 -1.48 2.02
CA PHE A 39 -13.56 -2.71 1.49
C PHE A 39 -15.05 -2.87 1.79
N ASP A 40 -15.66 -1.82 2.36
CA ASP A 40 -17.07 -1.77 2.70
C ASP A 40 -17.88 -2.37 1.53
N SER A 41 -18.49 -3.54 1.76
CA SER A 41 -19.36 -4.30 0.84
C SER A 41 -18.75 -5.05 -0.37
N LEU A 42 -17.47 -5.46 -0.37
CA LEU A 42 -16.96 -6.38 -1.42
C LEU A 42 -16.51 -7.78 -0.98
N ASP A 43 -16.89 -8.75 -1.82
CA ASP A 43 -16.56 -10.18 -1.74
C ASP A 43 -15.07 -10.51 -1.88
N SER A 44 -14.23 -9.54 -2.30
CA SER A 44 -12.81 -9.79 -2.53
C SER A 44 -11.94 -9.65 -1.28
N ASN A 45 -12.48 -9.18 -0.13
CA ASN A 45 -11.69 -9.06 1.09
C ASN A 45 -11.53 -10.45 1.76
N PRO A 46 -10.30 -10.98 1.90
CA PRO A 46 -10.08 -12.27 2.56
C PRO A 46 -10.29 -12.22 4.09
N TYR A 47 -10.41 -11.02 4.68
CA TYR A 47 -10.60 -10.80 6.11
C TYR A 47 -11.89 -10.01 6.38
N PRO A 48 -13.05 -10.66 6.49
CA PRO A 48 -14.35 -10.00 6.64
C PRO A 48 -14.46 -9.05 7.84
N ASP A 49 -13.69 -9.26 8.91
CA ASP A 49 -13.71 -8.39 10.08
C ASP A 49 -12.74 -7.19 9.96
N LEU A 50 -11.88 -7.17 8.93
CA LEU A 50 -10.87 -6.14 8.70
C LEU A 50 -11.22 -5.34 7.44
N GLN A 51 -12.10 -4.34 7.58
CA GLN A 51 -12.69 -3.62 6.45
C GLN A 51 -11.81 -2.50 5.86
N LYS A 52 -10.70 -2.15 6.54
CA LYS A 52 -9.72 -1.18 6.04
C LYS A 52 -8.43 -1.90 5.69
N ALA A 53 -7.72 -1.40 4.68
CA ALA A 53 -6.34 -1.83 4.44
C ALA A 53 -5.41 -0.64 4.21
N VAL A 54 -4.30 -0.64 4.92
CA VAL A 54 -3.18 0.27 4.68
C VAL A 54 -2.33 -0.31 3.56
N VAL A 55 -2.19 0.45 2.48
CA VAL A 55 -1.44 0.06 1.29
C VAL A 55 -0.28 1.02 1.15
N TYR A 56 0.91 0.47 0.92
CA TYR A 56 2.12 1.27 0.77
C TYR A 56 3.09 0.61 -0.19
N GLY A 57 3.94 1.45 -0.78
CA GLY A 57 4.87 1.04 -1.81
C GLY A 57 6.28 1.54 -1.57
N VAL A 58 7.24 0.79 -2.10
CA VAL A 58 8.65 1.17 -2.19
C VAL A 58 9.00 1.24 -3.68
N ALA A 59 9.45 2.41 -4.12
CA ALA A 59 9.86 2.64 -5.49
C ALA A 59 11.13 1.83 -5.80
N LEU A 60 11.15 1.29 -7.01
CA LEU A 60 12.36 0.70 -7.58
C LEU A 60 13.26 1.82 -8.11
N ASP A 61 14.57 1.66 -7.95
CA ASP A 61 15.54 2.65 -8.41
C ASP A 61 15.47 2.81 -9.94
N PRO A 62 15.12 3.99 -10.47
CA PRO A 62 15.04 4.22 -11.90
C PRO A 62 16.36 4.03 -12.63
N GLU A 63 17.50 4.34 -12.00
CA GLU A 63 18.84 4.16 -12.60
C GLU A 63 19.12 2.68 -12.79
N PHE A 64 18.85 1.90 -11.74
CA PHE A 64 18.96 0.46 -11.78
C PHE A 64 18.07 -0.18 -12.85
N LEU A 65 16.83 0.30 -13.00
CA LEU A 65 15.92 -0.16 -14.05
C LEU A 65 16.41 0.16 -15.47
N ARG A 66 17.24 1.21 -15.67
CA ARG A 66 17.83 1.51 -16.99
C ARG A 66 18.88 0.50 -17.38
N GLU A 67 19.69 0.06 -16.43
CA GLU A 67 20.78 -0.88 -16.65
C GLU A 67 20.28 -2.29 -17.00
N LEU A 68 19.03 -2.63 -16.67
CA LEU A 68 18.39 -3.91 -17.00
C LEU A 68 18.12 -4.13 -18.48
N ILE A 69 18.20 -3.07 -19.30
CA ILE A 69 18.06 -3.20 -20.76
C ILE A 69 19.18 -4.09 -21.32
N ASP A 70 20.35 -4.13 -20.67
CA ASP A 70 21.54 -4.82 -21.15
C ASP A 70 21.85 -6.14 -20.41
N TRP A 71 21.25 -6.42 -19.24
CA TRP A 71 21.53 -7.63 -18.47
C TRP A 71 20.31 -8.13 -17.65
N PRO A 72 19.63 -9.23 -18.02
CA PRO A 72 18.25 -9.45 -17.58
C PRO A 72 18.03 -9.90 -16.13
N ASP A 73 18.97 -10.56 -15.44
CA ASP A 73 18.54 -11.48 -14.36
C ASP A 73 19.08 -11.21 -12.94
N SER A 74 20.37 -10.89 -12.76
CA SER A 74 20.93 -10.77 -11.39
C SER A 74 20.59 -9.43 -10.73
N GLY A 75 20.57 -8.35 -11.50
CA GLY A 75 20.29 -7.03 -10.98
C GLY A 75 18.84 -6.92 -10.49
N TYR A 76 17.88 -7.14 -11.39
CA TYR A 76 16.46 -6.92 -11.11
C TYR A 76 15.98 -7.67 -9.87
N SER A 77 16.44 -8.92 -9.72
CA SER A 77 16.16 -9.75 -8.56
C SER A 77 16.69 -9.15 -7.26
N ALA A 78 17.90 -8.60 -7.26
CA ALA A 78 18.48 -7.94 -6.08
C ALA A 78 17.69 -6.69 -5.68
N GLU A 79 17.27 -5.89 -6.65
CA GLU A 79 16.49 -4.67 -6.40
C GLU A 79 15.07 -4.98 -5.91
N CYS A 80 14.42 -5.99 -6.48
CA CYS A 80 13.15 -6.50 -5.95
C CYS A 80 13.32 -7.08 -4.54
N THR A 81 14.44 -7.75 -4.26
CA THR A 81 14.76 -8.28 -2.92
C THR A 81 14.91 -7.15 -1.91
N ARG A 82 15.62 -6.07 -2.26
CA ARG A 82 15.74 -4.86 -1.42
C ARG A 82 14.38 -4.28 -1.10
N ALA A 83 13.58 -4.00 -2.13
CA ALA A 83 12.26 -3.38 -1.96
C ALA A 83 11.30 -4.29 -1.15
N ASN A 84 11.27 -5.59 -1.43
CA ASN A 84 10.46 -6.56 -0.68
C ASN A 84 10.92 -6.69 0.78
N GLY A 85 12.22 -6.66 1.04
CA GLY A 85 12.77 -6.66 2.40
C GLY A 85 12.26 -5.46 3.19
N LYS A 86 12.31 -4.26 2.59
CA LYS A 86 11.81 -3.03 3.22
C LYS A 86 10.30 -3.07 3.47
N LEU A 87 9.53 -3.54 2.49
CA LEU A 87 8.08 -3.69 2.63
C LEU A 87 7.68 -4.67 3.74
N ARG A 88 8.44 -5.77 3.90
CA ARG A 88 8.22 -6.73 4.97
C ARG A 88 8.52 -6.13 6.34
N GLU A 89 9.64 -5.41 6.47
CA GLU A 89 10.00 -4.68 7.69
C GLU A 89 8.90 -3.70 8.11
N LEU A 90 8.44 -2.87 7.17
CA LEU A 90 7.33 -1.93 7.39
C LEU A 90 6.04 -2.65 7.78
N GLY A 91 5.73 -3.79 7.15
CA GLY A 91 4.56 -4.58 7.48
C GLY A 91 4.56 -5.12 8.90
N THR A 92 5.68 -5.70 9.34
CA THR A 92 5.82 -6.17 10.74
C THR A 92 5.65 -5.01 11.71
N LYS A 93 6.34 -3.89 11.45
CA LYS A 93 6.29 -2.69 12.30
C LYS A 93 4.89 -2.09 12.39
N LEU A 94 4.19 -1.96 11.27
CA LEU A 94 2.85 -1.39 11.22
C LEU A 94 1.83 -2.30 11.94
N VAL A 95 1.93 -3.62 11.77
CA VAL A 95 1.07 -4.56 12.52
C VAL A 95 1.26 -4.38 14.02
N SER A 96 2.51 -4.43 14.51
CA SER A 96 2.78 -4.22 15.94
C SER A 96 2.29 -2.86 16.44
N TYR A 97 2.50 -1.81 15.65
CA TYR A 97 2.06 -0.45 15.98
C TYR A 97 0.54 -0.33 16.14
N LEU A 98 -0.23 -1.02 15.29
CA LEU A 98 -1.70 -1.06 15.35
C LEU A 98 -2.19 -1.93 16.52
N GLU A 99 -1.56 -3.09 16.74
CA GLU A 99 -1.87 -4.00 17.84
C GLU A 99 -1.63 -3.37 19.21
N GLU A 100 -0.55 -2.61 19.37
CA GLU A 100 -0.25 -1.84 20.59
C GLU A 100 -1.32 -0.80 20.93
N ARG A 101 -2.12 -0.37 19.94
CA ARG A 101 -3.25 0.56 20.09
C ARG A 101 -4.61 -0.16 20.21
N GLY A 102 -4.61 -1.50 20.27
CA GLY A 102 -5.81 -2.31 20.47
C GLY A 102 -6.56 -2.68 19.18
N PHE A 103 -5.95 -2.50 18.01
CA PHE A 103 -6.52 -2.89 16.73
C PHE A 103 -5.98 -4.24 16.26
N GLU A 104 -6.79 -4.97 15.51
CA GLU A 104 -6.35 -6.18 14.81
C GLU A 104 -5.73 -5.78 13.47
N ALA A 105 -4.63 -6.43 13.09
CA ALA A 105 -3.97 -6.17 11.83
C ALA A 105 -3.31 -7.43 11.25
N VAL A 106 -3.41 -7.59 9.92
CA VAL A 106 -2.80 -8.72 9.19
C VAL A 106 -2.07 -8.20 7.96
N SER A 107 -0.76 -8.43 7.91
CA SER A 107 0.09 -8.14 6.75
C SER A 107 0.09 -9.32 5.79
N LEU A 108 -0.21 -9.07 4.51
CA LEU A 108 -0.10 -10.10 3.46
C LEU A 108 1.37 -10.45 3.14
N GLY A 109 2.26 -9.46 3.27
CA GLY A 109 3.63 -9.52 2.77
C GLY A 109 3.71 -9.24 1.26
N PRO A 110 4.84 -8.70 0.76
CA PRO A 110 4.96 -8.19 -0.62
C PRO A 110 5.06 -9.28 -1.70
N THR A 111 5.21 -10.54 -1.29
CA THR A 111 5.27 -11.72 -2.17
C THR A 111 4.85 -12.95 -1.38
N THR A 112 4.25 -13.92 -2.06
CA THR A 112 3.79 -15.19 -1.48
C THR A 112 4.10 -16.35 -2.42
N GLU A 113 4.47 -17.49 -1.85
CA GLU A 113 4.59 -18.78 -2.57
C GLU A 113 3.26 -19.55 -2.57
N ASN A 114 2.28 -19.08 -1.80
CA ASN A 114 0.94 -19.65 -1.74
C ASN A 114 0.05 -18.98 -2.79
N PHE A 115 0.09 -19.49 -4.01
CA PHE A 115 -0.73 -19.03 -5.14
C PHE A 115 -1.17 -20.23 -6.00
N ASP A 116 -2.33 -20.10 -6.67
CA ASP A 116 -2.81 -21.05 -7.66
C ASP A 116 -1.88 -21.00 -8.88
N ARG A 117 -1.07 -22.05 -9.06
CA ARG A 117 -0.07 -22.12 -10.15
C ARG A 117 -0.69 -22.26 -11.54
N GLU A 118 -1.93 -22.76 -11.64
CA GLU A 118 -2.63 -22.90 -12.91
C GLU A 118 -3.23 -21.56 -13.34
N LYS A 119 -3.83 -20.83 -12.39
CA LYS A 119 -4.47 -19.53 -12.65
C LYS A 119 -3.53 -18.34 -12.48
N LEU A 120 -2.34 -18.55 -11.92
CA LEU A 120 -1.40 -17.51 -11.49
C LEU A 120 -2.07 -16.47 -10.58
N ALA A 121 -2.88 -16.96 -9.64
CA ALA A 121 -3.74 -16.14 -8.79
C ALA A 121 -3.43 -16.32 -7.30
N VAL A 122 -3.51 -15.22 -6.55
CA VAL A 122 -3.45 -15.19 -5.08
C VAL A 122 -4.82 -14.84 -4.52
N ASP A 123 -5.04 -15.16 -3.25
CA ASP A 123 -6.31 -14.83 -2.56
C ASP A 123 -6.63 -13.33 -2.62
N PHE A 124 -5.60 -12.47 -2.54
CA PHE A 124 -5.77 -11.03 -2.67
C PHE A 124 -4.58 -10.34 -3.37
N PRO A 125 -4.77 -9.79 -4.57
CA PRO A 125 -3.73 -9.00 -5.25
C PRO A 125 -3.57 -7.60 -4.63
N HIS A 126 -2.35 -7.19 -4.28
CA HIS A 126 -2.09 -5.82 -3.77
C HIS A 126 -2.59 -4.71 -4.70
N LYS A 127 -2.55 -4.94 -6.02
CA LYS A 127 -3.03 -3.98 -7.03
C LYS A 127 -4.52 -3.65 -6.85
N THR A 128 -5.32 -4.60 -6.35
CA THR A 128 -6.72 -4.37 -6.00
C THR A 128 -6.85 -3.31 -4.91
N ALA A 129 -6.12 -3.44 -3.80
CA ALA A 129 -6.14 -2.42 -2.75
C ALA A 129 -5.53 -1.09 -3.20
N ALA A 130 -4.48 -1.12 -4.02
CA ALA A 130 -3.83 0.08 -4.52
C ALA A 130 -4.77 0.96 -5.38
N THR A 131 -5.53 0.36 -6.29
CA THR A 131 -6.55 1.12 -7.06
C THR A 131 -7.63 1.69 -6.14
N ARG A 132 -8.06 0.94 -5.12
CA ARG A 132 -9.09 1.37 -4.15
C ARG A 132 -8.65 2.50 -3.22
N MET A 133 -7.39 2.55 -2.83
CA MET A 133 -6.87 3.71 -2.08
C MET A 133 -6.69 4.95 -2.97
N GLY A 134 -6.86 4.83 -4.29
CA GLY A 134 -6.71 5.92 -5.24
C GLY A 134 -5.30 6.09 -5.82
N LEU A 135 -4.41 5.09 -5.65
CA LEU A 135 -2.99 5.24 -6.00
C LEU A 135 -2.72 5.28 -7.51
N GLY A 136 -3.55 4.59 -8.30
CA GLY A 136 -3.31 4.43 -9.73
C GLY A 136 -4.29 3.46 -10.37
N TRP A 137 -3.97 3.00 -11.57
CA TRP A 137 -4.83 2.14 -12.38
C TRP A 137 -4.07 0.92 -12.92
N ILE A 138 -4.79 -0.09 -13.40
CA ILE A 138 -4.16 -1.24 -14.08
C ILE A 138 -3.81 -0.85 -15.51
N GLY A 139 -2.52 -0.94 -15.83
CA GLY A 139 -1.97 -0.65 -17.15
C GLY A 139 -2.15 -1.80 -18.15
N LYS A 140 -1.81 -1.55 -19.42
CA LYS A 140 -1.81 -2.59 -20.47
C LYS A 140 -0.84 -3.75 -20.18
N CYS A 141 0.14 -3.53 -19.32
CA CYS A 141 1.09 -4.54 -18.85
C CYS A 141 0.59 -5.36 -17.65
N ASP A 142 -0.68 -5.19 -17.25
CA ASP A 142 -1.30 -5.82 -16.06
C ASP A 142 -0.66 -5.46 -14.70
N LEU A 143 0.24 -4.46 -14.70
CA LEU A 143 0.80 -3.86 -13.50
C LEU A 143 -0.01 -2.63 -13.08
N LEU A 144 0.07 -2.30 -11.79
CA LEU A 144 -0.36 -0.97 -11.32
C LEU A 144 0.53 0.09 -11.97
N VAL A 145 -0.10 1.13 -12.52
CA VAL A 145 0.55 2.33 -13.04
C VAL A 145 0.11 3.51 -12.18
N THR A 146 1.08 4.27 -11.70
CA THR A 146 0.89 5.50 -10.91
C THR A 146 1.40 6.70 -11.69
N GLU A 147 0.91 7.90 -11.37
CA GLU A 147 1.36 9.11 -12.06
C GLU A 147 2.84 9.43 -11.80
N THR A 148 3.31 9.17 -10.58
CA THR A 148 4.65 9.54 -10.13
C THR A 148 5.70 8.50 -10.49
N PHE A 149 5.39 7.21 -10.28
CA PHE A 149 6.37 6.13 -10.38
C PHE A 149 6.16 5.22 -11.58
N GLY A 150 5.12 5.47 -12.40
CA GLY A 150 4.71 4.51 -13.42
C GLY A 150 4.41 3.15 -12.77
N SER A 151 4.96 2.08 -13.35
CA SER A 151 4.88 0.72 -12.79
C SER A 151 6.07 0.30 -11.94
N ALA A 152 7.00 1.21 -11.62
CA ALA A 152 8.22 0.93 -10.86
C ALA A 152 7.99 0.95 -9.34
N LEU A 153 6.98 0.22 -8.86
CA LEU A 153 6.62 0.13 -7.44
C LEU A 153 6.43 -1.33 -7.03
N ARG A 154 7.01 -1.68 -5.88
CA ARG A 154 6.64 -2.87 -5.11
C ARG A 154 5.66 -2.46 -4.03
N LEU A 155 4.69 -3.31 -3.70
CA LEU A 155 3.59 -3.00 -2.79
C LEU A 155 3.51 -4.01 -1.65
N ASN A 156 2.96 -3.57 -0.53
CA ASN A 156 2.40 -4.45 0.49
C ASN A 156 1.06 -3.90 0.99
N THR A 157 0.28 -4.75 1.65
CA THR A 157 -1.05 -4.43 2.18
C THR A 157 -1.18 -5.02 3.58
N VAL A 158 -1.64 -4.18 4.52
CA VAL A 158 -1.99 -4.57 5.88
C VAL A 158 -3.48 -4.32 6.07
N PHE A 159 -4.26 -5.38 6.26
CA PHE A 159 -5.68 -5.27 6.63
C PHE A 159 -5.80 -4.97 8.12
N THR A 160 -6.79 -4.17 8.50
CA THR A 160 -7.02 -3.81 9.90
C THR A 160 -8.48 -3.41 10.17
N ASN A 161 -8.89 -3.52 11.43
CA ASN A 161 -10.14 -2.95 11.94
C ASN A 161 -9.96 -1.52 12.51
N ALA A 162 -8.75 -0.95 12.43
CA ALA A 162 -8.51 0.43 12.83
C ALA A 162 -9.45 1.39 12.06
N PRO A 163 -9.98 2.44 12.71
CA PRO A 163 -10.98 3.32 12.12
C PRO A 163 -10.31 4.35 11.20
N LEU A 164 -9.79 3.87 10.07
CA LEU A 164 -9.04 4.67 9.11
C LEU A 164 -9.93 5.24 8.01
N ILE A 165 -9.60 6.45 7.55
CA ILE A 165 -10.29 7.12 6.44
C ILE A 165 -9.72 6.65 5.11
N SER A 166 -10.60 6.09 4.28
CA SER A 166 -10.23 5.52 2.99
C SER A 166 -10.08 6.59 1.92
N GLY A 167 -9.13 6.39 1.01
CA GLY A 167 -9.02 7.16 -0.23
C GLY A 167 -10.17 6.86 -1.20
N THR A 168 -10.20 7.61 -2.31
CA THR A 168 -11.20 7.42 -3.37
C THR A 168 -10.68 6.43 -4.42
N PRO A 169 -11.41 5.34 -4.72
CA PRO A 169 -10.98 4.38 -5.74
C PRO A 169 -10.77 4.98 -7.12
N VAL A 170 -9.75 4.49 -7.82
CA VAL A 170 -9.57 4.69 -9.27
C VAL A 170 -10.20 3.52 -10.01
N GLU A 171 -11.34 3.77 -10.64
CA GLU A 171 -12.17 2.72 -11.26
C GLU A 171 -11.95 2.58 -12.78
N ARG A 172 -11.16 3.47 -13.39
CA ARG A 172 -10.86 3.43 -14.83
C ARG A 172 -9.37 3.39 -15.09
N SER A 173 -9.00 2.75 -16.20
CA SER A 173 -7.65 2.85 -16.75
C SER A 173 -7.50 4.17 -17.49
N PHE A 174 -6.35 4.82 -17.34
CA PHE A 174 -6.01 6.03 -18.08
C PHE A 174 -4.96 5.79 -19.19
N CYS A 175 -4.84 4.53 -19.64
CA CYS A 175 -3.93 4.17 -20.72
C CYS A 175 -4.29 4.91 -22.01
N GLY A 176 -3.30 5.55 -22.64
CA GLY A 176 -3.49 6.30 -23.89
C GLY A 176 -3.88 7.76 -23.70
N GLU A 177 -4.37 8.15 -22.52
CA GLU A 177 -4.64 9.54 -22.15
C GLU A 177 -3.40 10.17 -21.49
N TYR A 178 -2.65 9.39 -20.69
CA TYR A 178 -1.37 9.81 -20.15
C TYR A 178 -0.26 9.59 -21.18
N THR A 179 0.08 10.66 -21.90
CA THR A 179 1.32 10.80 -22.67
C THR A 179 2.30 11.69 -21.93
N LYS A 180 2.51 11.48 -20.62
CA LYS A 180 3.74 11.99 -20.01
C LYS A 180 4.87 11.18 -20.63
N ASN A 181 5.82 11.90 -21.22
CA ASN A 181 7.11 11.37 -21.63
C ASN A 181 7.73 10.63 -20.44
N PHE A 182 7.46 9.33 -20.29
CA PHE A 182 8.49 8.42 -19.84
C PHE A 182 9.63 8.73 -20.79
N LYS A 183 10.61 9.54 -20.36
CA LYS A 183 11.87 9.65 -21.09
C LYS A 183 12.20 8.21 -21.39
N LYS A 184 12.20 7.85 -22.68
CA LYS A 184 12.66 6.55 -23.12
C LYS A 184 13.96 6.34 -22.37
N VAL A 185 13.89 5.45 -21.41
CA VAL A 185 15.08 4.82 -20.88
C VAL A 185 15.48 3.95 -22.06
N ALA A 186 16.32 4.55 -22.89
CA ALA A 186 16.90 3.99 -24.10
C ALA A 186 18.27 3.43 -23.72
#